data_AF-A0ABD1F307-F1
#
_entry.id   AF-A0ABD1F307-F1
#
_cell.length_a   1.000
_cell.length_b   1.000
_cell.length_c   1.000
_cell.angle_alpha   90.00
_cell.angle_beta   90.00
_cell.angle_gamma   90.00
#
_symmetry.space_group_name_H-M   'P 1'
#
loop_
_entity.id
_entity.type
_entity.pdbx_description
1 polymer ?
#
loop_
_entity_poly.entity_id
_entity_poly.type
_entity_poly.pdbx_seq_one_letter_code
_entity_poly.pdbx_strand_id
1 'polypeptide(L)'
;MTPVGKGHRSLNLALRKEFNLYANVRPCRSLEGYKTLYDDVDVVTIRENTEGEYSGIEHEIVDGVVQSIKLITEDASRRVAEFAFKYALENNRKKVTAVHKANIMRMSDGLFLRCCREMAKKYPDVRFEEKYLDTVCLNMVQDPSQYDVLVMPNLYGDILSDMCAGLVGGLGLTPSGNIGLNGALFESVHGTAPDIAGQDKANPTALLLSAVMMLRYMQLTNHADKIERACFDTIKEAKYLTGDLGGKAKCSEFTNEICSKIVSS
;
A
#
# COMPACT_ATOMS: atom_id res chain seq x y z
N MET A 1 17.46 -7.87 -2.33
CA MET A 1 16.70 -9.12 -2.14
C MET A 1 16.93 -9.58 -0.71
N THR A 2 15.87 -9.72 0.10
CA THR A 2 15.99 -10.39 1.41
C THR A 2 16.12 -11.89 1.13
N PRO A 3 17.16 -12.57 1.60
CA PRO A 3 17.36 -13.97 1.26
C PRO A 3 16.29 -14.85 1.94
N VAL A 4 15.74 -15.81 1.18
CA VAL A 4 14.68 -16.71 1.63
C VAL A 4 15.28 -17.79 2.52
N GLY A 5 14.80 -17.91 3.77
CA GLY A 5 15.12 -19.00 4.68
C GLY A 5 16.49 -18.97 5.37
N LYS A 6 17.46 -18.14 4.92
CA LYS A 6 18.74 -17.90 5.61
C LYS A 6 19.29 -16.51 5.26
N GLY A 7 19.70 -15.71 6.26
CA GLY A 7 20.45 -14.45 6.06
C GLY A 7 19.90 -13.22 6.78
N HIS A 8 20.53 -12.06 6.55
CA HIS A 8 20.28 -10.81 7.29
C HIS A 8 18.82 -10.33 7.19
N ARG A 9 18.30 -9.73 8.28
CA ARG A 9 16.98 -9.07 8.33
C ARG A 9 16.83 -8.08 7.17
N SER A 10 15.63 -8.02 6.57
CA SER A 10 15.32 -7.07 5.48
C SER A 10 15.69 -5.63 5.86
N LEU A 11 16.47 -4.95 5.00
CA LEU A 11 16.87 -3.56 5.22
C LEU A 11 15.65 -2.62 5.28
N ASN A 12 14.62 -2.88 4.45
CA ASN A 12 13.37 -2.11 4.48
C ASN A 12 12.66 -2.26 5.83
N LEU A 13 12.66 -3.46 6.40
CA LEU A 13 12.11 -3.70 7.74
C LEU A 13 12.93 -2.98 8.81
N ALA A 14 14.26 -2.96 8.69
CA ALA A 14 15.13 -2.24 9.61
C ALA A 14 14.85 -0.73 9.59
N LEU A 15 14.76 -0.11 8.41
CA LEU A 15 14.43 1.32 8.26
C LEU A 15 13.07 1.66 8.88
N ARG A 16 12.04 0.84 8.60
CA ARG A 16 10.69 1.05 9.15
C ARG A 16 10.67 1.00 10.68
N LYS A 17 11.43 0.07 11.28
CA LYS A 17 11.52 -0.04 12.75
C LYS A 17 12.34 1.10 13.35
N GLU A 18 13.51 1.40 12.79
CA GLU A 18 14.42 2.44 13.28
C GLU A 18 13.75 3.82 13.30
N PHE A 19 13.04 4.17 12.21
CA PHE A 19 12.34 5.45 12.10
C PHE A 19 10.88 5.39 12.59
N ASN A 20 10.45 4.27 13.17
CA ASN A 20 9.08 4.05 13.67
C ASN A 20 7.99 4.43 12.64
N LEU A 21 8.18 3.99 11.39
CA LEU A 21 7.28 4.24 10.26
C LEU A 21 6.10 3.26 10.30
N TYR A 22 5.14 3.56 11.17
CA TYR A 22 4.14 2.59 11.62
C TYR A 22 2.95 2.35 10.70
N ALA A 23 2.66 3.27 9.78
CA ALA A 23 1.57 3.13 8.82
C ALA A 23 2.13 3.01 7.41
N ASN A 24 1.88 1.89 6.74
CA ASN A 24 2.16 1.75 5.31
C ASN A 24 0.85 2.04 4.53
N VAL A 25 0.88 3.09 3.72
CA VAL A 25 -0.24 3.56 2.91
C VAL A 25 -0.01 3.15 1.47
N ARG A 26 -0.93 2.38 0.90
CA ARG A 26 -0.89 1.92 -0.49
C ARG A 26 -2.24 2.20 -1.17
N PRO A 27 -2.36 3.33 -1.88
CA PRO A 27 -3.52 3.60 -2.72
C PRO A 27 -3.46 2.72 -3.98
N CYS A 28 -4.62 2.25 -4.40
CA CYS A 28 -4.80 1.37 -5.54
C CYS A 28 -5.98 1.88 -6.36
N ARG A 29 -5.67 2.48 -7.51
CA ARG A 29 -6.66 3.14 -8.35
C ARG A 29 -6.56 2.68 -9.79
N SER A 30 -7.69 2.37 -10.42
CA SER A 30 -7.76 2.11 -11.86
C SER A 30 -7.31 3.34 -12.63
N LEU A 31 -6.43 3.13 -13.60
CA LEU A 31 -5.90 4.20 -14.44
C LEU A 31 -6.70 4.31 -15.73
N GLU A 32 -7.18 5.50 -16.04
CA GLU A 32 -7.88 5.76 -17.29
C GLU A 32 -6.98 5.45 -18.49
N GLY A 33 -7.51 4.73 -19.48
CA GLY A 33 -6.76 4.29 -20.67
C GLY A 33 -5.92 3.03 -20.50
N TYR A 34 -5.80 2.49 -19.28
CA TYR A 34 -5.20 1.18 -19.04
C TYR A 34 -6.26 0.17 -18.59
N LYS A 35 -6.72 -0.66 -19.54
CA LYS A 35 -7.81 -1.62 -19.28
C LYS A 35 -7.30 -2.84 -18.52
N THR A 36 -7.97 -3.15 -17.42
CA THR A 36 -7.81 -4.42 -16.69
C THR A 36 -9.13 -5.21 -16.70
N LEU A 37 -9.22 -6.28 -15.91
CA LEU A 37 -10.48 -6.99 -15.67
C LEU A 37 -11.47 -6.20 -14.79
N TYR A 38 -10.99 -5.15 -14.12
CA TYR A 38 -11.74 -4.33 -13.18
C TYR A 38 -11.74 -2.87 -13.62
N ASP A 39 -12.91 -2.26 -13.57
CA ASP A 39 -13.11 -0.84 -13.83
C ASP A 39 -13.33 -0.10 -12.49
N ASP A 40 -12.97 1.18 -12.43
CA ASP A 40 -13.26 2.10 -11.31
C ASP A 40 -12.83 1.61 -9.91
N VAL A 41 -11.72 0.87 -9.81
CA VAL A 41 -11.11 0.54 -8.52
C VAL A 41 -10.55 1.83 -7.91
N ASP A 42 -10.86 2.12 -6.66
CA ASP A 42 -10.25 3.21 -5.89
C ASP A 42 -10.27 2.87 -4.40
N VAL A 43 -9.27 2.10 -3.97
CA VAL A 43 -9.15 1.58 -2.61
C VAL A 43 -7.81 2.00 -2.02
N VAL A 44 -7.81 2.39 -0.75
CA VAL A 44 -6.56 2.67 -0.01
C VAL A 44 -6.39 1.65 1.10
N THR A 45 -5.25 0.97 1.10
CA THR A 45 -4.87 0.09 2.21
C THR A 45 -3.93 0.80 3.16
N ILE A 46 -4.22 0.67 4.45
CA ILE A 46 -3.44 1.20 5.57
C ILE A 46 -3.05 0.01 6.44
N ARG A 47 -1.79 -0.34 6.32
CA ARG A 47 -1.18 -1.51 6.97
C ARG A 47 -0.40 -1.08 8.19
N GLU A 48 -0.61 -1.75 9.31
CA GLU A 48 0.29 -1.71 10.47
C GLU A 48 1.67 -2.25 10.05
N ASN A 49 2.74 -1.52 10.32
CA ASN A 49 4.04 -1.75 9.69
C ASN A 49 5.19 -2.03 10.68
N THR A 50 4.90 -2.24 11.97
CA THR A 50 5.92 -2.43 13.02
C THR A 50 5.87 -3.77 13.74
N GLU A 51 4.70 -4.40 13.83
CA GLU A 51 4.47 -5.61 14.62
C GLU A 51 3.67 -6.65 13.80
N GLY A 52 2.84 -7.47 14.46
CA GLY A 52 2.15 -8.59 13.87
C GLY A 52 3.06 -9.80 13.67
N GLU A 53 2.83 -10.51 12.57
CA GLU A 53 3.60 -11.67 12.15
C GLU A 53 5.03 -11.29 11.70
N TYR A 54 5.28 -10.00 11.44
CA TYR A 54 6.59 -9.48 11.01
C TYR A 54 7.49 -9.08 12.20
N SER A 55 7.09 -9.48 13.41
CA SER A 55 7.92 -9.35 14.62
C SER A 55 9.25 -10.10 14.44
N GLY A 56 9.25 -11.20 13.67
CA GLY A 56 10.40 -12.07 13.42
C GLY A 56 10.80 -12.87 14.66
N ILE A 57 9.83 -13.12 15.56
CA ILE A 57 10.03 -13.91 16.78
C ILE A 57 9.68 -15.35 16.45
N GLU A 58 10.71 -16.12 16.12
CA GLU A 58 10.60 -17.53 15.75
C GLU A 58 11.63 -18.36 16.51
N HIS A 59 11.25 -19.57 16.92
CA HIS A 59 12.15 -20.52 17.54
C HIS A 59 11.65 -21.95 17.35
N GLU A 60 12.59 -22.89 17.34
CA GLU A 60 12.30 -24.31 17.36
C GLU A 60 12.11 -24.75 18.82
N ILE A 61 10.94 -25.31 19.14
CA ILE A 61 10.60 -25.77 20.49
C ILE A 61 11.31 -27.10 20.76
N VAL A 62 11.21 -28.01 19.79
CA VAL A 62 11.89 -29.31 19.70
C VAL A 62 12.13 -29.61 18.22
N ASP A 63 13.02 -30.57 17.92
CA ASP A 63 13.35 -30.97 16.54
C ASP A 63 12.08 -31.21 15.69
N GLY A 64 11.94 -30.43 14.63
CA GLY A 64 10.80 -30.48 13.70
C GLY A 64 9.55 -29.67 14.14
N VAL A 65 9.60 -28.94 15.26
CA VAL A 65 8.47 -28.13 15.77
C VAL A 65 8.89 -26.67 15.93
N VAL A 66 8.44 -25.82 15.01
CA VAL A 66 8.75 -24.38 14.99
C VAL A 66 7.54 -23.56 15.42
N GLN A 67 7.77 -22.58 16.28
CA GLN A 67 6.78 -21.57 16.66
C GLN A 67 7.15 -20.21 16.05
N SER A 68 6.14 -19.54 15.51
CA SER A 68 6.19 -18.13 15.11
C SER A 68 5.19 -17.33 15.95
N ILE A 69 5.63 -16.22 16.54
CA ILE A 69 4.81 -15.43 17.46
C ILE A 69 4.29 -14.16 16.77
N LYS A 70 2.96 -14.12 16.58
CA LYS A 70 2.23 -12.90 16.24
C LYS A 70 2.10 -12.00 17.47
N LEU A 71 2.67 -10.79 17.40
CA LEU A 71 2.54 -9.78 18.47
C LEU A 71 1.59 -8.67 18.02
N ILE A 72 0.57 -8.37 18.81
CA ILE A 72 -0.29 -7.20 18.62
C ILE A 72 -0.33 -6.41 19.93
N THR A 73 -0.03 -5.12 19.86
CA THR A 73 -0.05 -4.20 21.00
C THR A 73 -1.17 -3.18 20.84
N GLU A 74 -1.64 -2.68 21.98
CA GLU A 74 -2.70 -1.68 22.02
C GLU A 74 -2.23 -0.36 21.42
N ASP A 75 -1.02 0.09 21.74
CA ASP A 75 -0.48 1.36 21.24
C ASP A 75 -0.33 1.36 19.72
N ALA A 76 0.21 0.28 19.14
CA ALA A 76 0.36 0.16 17.69
C ALA A 76 -1.00 0.07 16.98
N SER A 77 -1.95 -0.66 17.55
CA SER A 77 -3.32 -0.76 17.04
C SER A 77 -4.06 0.59 17.10
N ARG A 78 -3.93 1.34 18.20
CA ARG A 78 -4.56 2.67 18.37
C ARG A 78 -4.02 3.67 17.34
N ARG A 79 -2.70 3.76 17.18
CA ARG A 79 -2.09 4.75 16.26
C ARG A 79 -2.39 4.48 14.79
N VAL A 80 -2.40 3.21 14.35
CA VAL A 80 -2.71 2.88 12.96
C VAL A 80 -4.20 3.07 12.67
N ALA A 81 -5.07 2.75 13.62
CA ALA A 81 -6.50 3.06 13.53
C ALA A 81 -6.73 4.58 13.45
N GLU A 82 -6.10 5.35 14.34
CA GLU A 82 -6.19 6.82 14.30
C GLU A 82 -5.73 7.39 12.96
N PHE A 83 -4.59 6.92 12.47
CA PHE A 83 -4.07 7.31 11.17
C PHE A 83 -5.08 7.00 10.05
N ALA A 84 -5.72 5.83 10.07
CA ALA A 84 -6.70 5.47 9.03
C ALA A 84 -7.93 6.38 8.99
N PHE A 85 -8.46 6.75 10.15
CA PHE A 85 -9.58 7.69 10.22
C PHE A 85 -9.19 9.12 9.85
N LYS A 86 -8.01 9.60 10.28
CA LYS A 86 -7.49 10.91 9.86
C LYS A 86 -7.26 10.97 8.36
N TYR A 87 -6.59 9.94 7.81
CA TYR A 87 -6.39 9.80 6.37
C TYR A 87 -7.72 9.85 5.63
N ALA A 88 -8.74 9.15 6.12
CA ALA A 88 -10.04 9.14 5.50
C ALA A 88 -10.66 10.55 5.43
N LEU A 89 -10.64 11.30 6.54
CA LEU A 89 -11.14 12.68 6.57
C LEU A 89 -10.35 13.62 5.66
N GLU A 90 -9.02 13.63 5.78
CA GLU A 90 -8.12 14.52 5.03
C GLU A 90 -8.20 14.29 3.52
N ASN A 91 -8.53 13.07 3.09
CA ASN A 91 -8.65 12.68 1.69
C ASN A 91 -10.10 12.55 1.22
N ASN A 92 -11.06 13.10 1.97
CA ASN A 92 -12.50 13.10 1.66
C ASN A 92 -13.12 11.70 1.44
N ARG A 93 -12.50 10.67 2.00
CA ARG A 93 -12.99 9.29 2.03
C ARG A 93 -14.14 9.18 3.03
N LYS A 94 -15.06 8.24 2.80
CA LYS A 94 -16.31 8.13 3.56
C LYS A 94 -16.37 6.90 4.44
N LYS A 95 -15.54 5.89 4.18
CA LYS A 95 -15.62 4.61 4.89
C LYS A 95 -14.25 4.05 5.25
N VAL A 96 -14.14 3.56 6.49
CA VAL A 96 -13.01 2.75 6.98
C VAL A 96 -13.51 1.36 7.33
N THR A 97 -12.89 0.34 6.73
CA THR A 97 -13.17 -1.08 6.99
C THR A 97 -11.97 -1.69 7.73
N ALA A 98 -12.17 -2.16 8.97
CA ALA A 98 -11.15 -2.90 9.71
C ALA A 98 -11.14 -4.37 9.29
N VAL A 99 -10.00 -4.85 8.78
CA VAL A 99 -9.85 -6.24 8.31
C VAL A 99 -9.17 -7.10 9.37
N HIS A 100 -9.76 -8.25 9.69
CA HIS A 100 -9.30 -9.10 10.80
C HIS A 100 -9.62 -10.58 10.59
N LYS A 101 -9.15 -11.42 11.51
CA LYS A 101 -9.50 -12.84 11.65
C LYS A 101 -9.73 -13.23 13.12
N ALA A 102 -10.34 -12.32 13.88
CA ALA A 102 -10.70 -12.49 15.30
C ALA A 102 -11.59 -13.70 15.64
N ASN A 103 -12.21 -14.36 14.66
CA ASN A 103 -12.89 -15.65 14.88
C ASN A 103 -11.91 -16.79 15.22
N ILE A 104 -10.69 -16.73 14.67
CA ILE A 104 -9.59 -17.66 14.95
C ILE A 104 -8.64 -17.04 15.98
N MET A 105 -8.13 -15.83 15.70
CA MET A 105 -7.19 -15.10 16.55
C MET A 105 -7.90 -14.19 17.55
N ARG A 106 -8.62 -14.81 18.49
CA ARG A 106 -9.55 -14.10 19.39
C ARG A 106 -8.92 -12.97 20.21
N MET A 107 -7.68 -13.15 20.67
CA MET A 107 -7.02 -12.18 21.55
C MET A 107 -6.29 -11.08 20.77
N SER A 108 -5.42 -11.46 19.83
CA SER A 108 -4.60 -10.52 19.06
C SER A 108 -5.46 -9.64 18.16
N ASP A 109 -6.25 -10.24 17.27
CA ASP A 109 -7.12 -9.48 16.37
C ASP A 109 -8.31 -8.85 17.12
N GLY A 110 -8.73 -9.47 18.23
CA GLY A 110 -9.73 -8.88 19.13
C GLY A 110 -9.24 -7.58 19.78
N LEU A 111 -7.96 -7.50 20.14
CA LEU A 111 -7.34 -6.25 20.63
C LEU A 111 -7.30 -5.18 19.54
N PHE A 112 -6.84 -5.54 18.33
CA PHE A 112 -6.82 -4.64 17.18
C PHE A 112 -8.22 -4.05 16.89
N LEU A 113 -9.26 -4.90 16.79
CA LEU A 113 -10.63 -4.46 16.52
C LEU A 113 -11.17 -3.52 17.60
N ARG A 114 -10.87 -3.80 18.87
CA ARG A 114 -11.28 -2.94 19.98
C ARG A 114 -10.72 -1.52 19.80
N CYS A 115 -9.45 -1.41 19.43
CA CYS A 115 -8.81 -0.12 19.16
C CYS A 115 -9.47 0.60 17.97
N CYS A 116 -9.78 -0.12 16.89
CA CYS A 116 -10.51 0.44 15.74
C CYS A 116 -11.90 0.96 16.14
N ARG A 117 -12.67 0.18 16.91
CA ARG A 117 -14.00 0.58 17.42
C ARG A 117 -13.95 1.82 18.30
N GLU A 118 -12.96 1.89 19.18
CA GLU A 118 -12.75 3.07 20.03
C GLU A 118 -12.42 4.31 19.21
N MET A 119 -11.62 4.14 18.15
CA MET A 119 -11.28 5.25 17.27
C MET A 119 -12.47 5.68 16.41
N ALA A 120 -13.28 4.74 15.91
CA ALA A 120 -14.50 5.04 15.16
C ALA A 120 -15.45 5.97 15.91
N LYS A 121 -15.57 5.82 17.24
CA LYS A 121 -16.38 6.71 18.09
C LYS A 121 -15.91 8.18 18.08
N LYS A 122 -14.62 8.43 17.80
CA LYS A 122 -14.04 9.78 17.73
C LYS A 122 -14.22 10.43 16.36
N TYR A 123 -14.58 9.65 15.34
CA TYR A 123 -14.73 10.10 13.95
C TYR A 123 -16.11 9.71 13.40
N PRO A 124 -17.21 10.28 13.95
CA PRO A 124 -18.57 9.88 13.59
C PRO A 124 -18.93 10.14 12.12
N ASP A 125 -18.23 11.05 11.45
CA ASP A 125 -18.45 11.39 10.04
C ASP A 125 -17.89 10.34 9.06
N VAL A 126 -17.09 9.39 9.55
CA VAL A 126 -16.52 8.29 8.76
C VAL A 126 -17.25 7.01 9.10
N ARG A 127 -17.91 6.41 8.11
CA ARG A 127 -18.58 5.11 8.29
C ARG A 127 -17.54 4.06 8.66
N PHE A 128 -17.81 3.31 9.72
CA PHE A 128 -16.96 2.21 10.16
C PHE A 128 -17.63 0.85 9.94
N GLU A 129 -16.88 -0.12 9.42
CA GLU A 129 -17.29 -1.52 9.37
C GLU A 129 -16.12 -2.46 9.66
N GLU A 130 -16.45 -3.71 9.98
CA GLU A 130 -15.47 -4.75 10.29
C GLU A 130 -15.74 -5.94 9.37
N LYS A 131 -14.68 -6.52 8.80
CA LYS A 131 -14.81 -7.71 7.96
C LYS A 131 -13.70 -8.72 8.20
N TYR A 132 -14.06 -9.98 8.02
CA TYR A 132 -13.07 -11.05 8.02
C TYR A 132 -12.18 -10.99 6.78
N LEU A 133 -10.89 -11.29 6.94
CA LEU A 133 -9.88 -11.28 5.89
C LEU A 133 -10.31 -12.07 4.64
N ASP A 134 -10.80 -13.29 4.82
CA ASP A 134 -11.27 -14.15 3.73
C ASP A 134 -12.47 -13.56 3.00
N THR A 135 -13.44 -13.00 3.74
CA THR A 135 -14.56 -12.28 3.14
C THR A 135 -14.08 -11.08 2.34
N VAL A 136 -13.09 -10.32 2.84
CA VAL A 136 -12.53 -9.18 2.10
C VAL A 136 -11.82 -9.66 0.84
N CYS A 137 -10.99 -10.70 0.89
CA CYS A 137 -10.34 -11.26 -0.29
C CYS A 137 -11.37 -11.68 -1.36
N LEU A 138 -12.40 -12.44 -0.97
CA LEU A 138 -13.46 -12.88 -1.89
C LEU A 138 -14.22 -11.70 -2.49
N ASN A 139 -14.66 -10.78 -1.65
CA ASN A 139 -15.47 -9.64 -2.08
C ASN A 139 -14.66 -8.67 -2.95
N MET A 140 -13.36 -8.49 -2.67
CA MET A 140 -12.51 -7.56 -3.42
C MET A 140 -12.30 -8.03 -4.86
N VAL A 141 -12.19 -9.34 -5.10
CA VAL A 141 -12.09 -9.89 -6.47
C VAL A 141 -13.45 -9.99 -7.17
N GLN A 142 -14.56 -9.85 -6.45
CA GLN A 142 -15.91 -9.84 -7.04
C GLN A 142 -16.35 -8.41 -7.39
N ASP A 143 -16.17 -7.50 -6.45
CA ASP A 143 -16.55 -6.09 -6.57
C ASP A 143 -15.69 -5.24 -5.62
N PRO A 144 -14.57 -4.68 -6.10
CA PRO A 144 -13.70 -3.83 -5.28
C PRO A 144 -14.32 -2.48 -4.94
N SER A 145 -15.33 -2.00 -5.70
CA SER A 145 -15.98 -0.69 -5.50
C SER A 145 -16.70 -0.55 -4.16
N GLN A 146 -16.98 -1.69 -3.51
CA GLN A 146 -17.57 -1.70 -2.18
C GLN A 146 -16.61 -1.20 -1.09
N TYR A 147 -15.30 -1.07 -1.34
CA TYR A 147 -14.30 -0.66 -0.36
C TYR A 147 -13.78 0.75 -0.62
N ASP A 148 -13.29 1.39 0.44
CA ASP A 148 -12.76 2.76 0.40
C ASP A 148 -11.39 2.77 1.11
N VAL A 149 -11.36 3.00 2.42
CA VAL A 149 -10.13 2.82 3.22
C VAL A 149 -10.18 1.49 3.98
N LEU A 150 -9.14 0.67 3.87
CA LEU A 150 -8.96 -0.57 4.62
C LEU A 150 -7.84 -0.41 5.65
N VAL A 151 -8.10 -0.74 6.92
CA VAL A 151 -7.07 -0.75 7.97
C VAL A 151 -6.89 -2.14 8.54
N MET A 152 -5.65 -2.59 8.71
CA MET A 152 -5.38 -3.98 9.11
C MET A 152 -3.98 -4.22 9.71
N PRO A 153 -3.81 -5.33 10.47
CA PRO A 153 -2.51 -5.83 10.91
C PRO A 153 -1.57 -6.18 9.76
N ASN A 154 -0.28 -6.30 10.10
CA ASN A 154 0.84 -6.30 9.17
C ASN A 154 0.74 -7.31 8.01
N LEU A 155 0.59 -8.60 8.31
CA LEU A 155 0.55 -9.64 7.26
C LEU A 155 -0.66 -9.51 6.34
N TYR A 156 -1.81 -9.10 6.87
CA TYR A 156 -3.03 -8.94 6.07
C TYR A 156 -2.86 -7.78 5.11
N GLY A 157 -2.23 -6.71 5.57
CA GLY A 157 -1.88 -5.55 4.77
C GLY A 157 -0.96 -5.91 3.62
N ASP A 158 0.04 -6.75 3.85
CA ASP A 158 0.94 -7.21 2.79
C ASP A 158 0.15 -7.93 1.69
N ILE A 159 -0.60 -8.96 2.07
CA ILE A 159 -1.34 -9.82 1.13
C ILE A 159 -2.42 -9.02 0.39
N LEU A 160 -3.25 -8.26 1.11
CA LEU A 160 -4.37 -7.55 0.49
C LEU A 160 -3.91 -6.40 -0.40
N SER A 161 -2.84 -5.69 -0.04
CA SER A 161 -2.36 -4.58 -0.88
C SER A 161 -1.72 -5.07 -2.17
N ASP A 162 -1.00 -6.20 -2.16
CA ASP A 162 -0.47 -6.83 -3.37
C ASP A 162 -1.61 -7.40 -4.24
N MET A 163 -2.64 -7.98 -3.61
CA MET A 163 -3.85 -8.40 -4.33
C MET A 163 -4.55 -7.21 -5.00
N CYS A 164 -4.70 -6.08 -4.31
CA CYS A 164 -5.26 -4.85 -4.88
C CYS A 164 -4.42 -4.37 -6.07
N ALA A 165 -3.09 -4.40 -5.96
CA ALA A 165 -2.21 -4.05 -7.09
C ALA A 165 -2.52 -4.86 -8.35
N GLY A 166 -2.78 -6.17 -8.20
CA GLY A 166 -3.21 -7.03 -9.30
C GLY A 166 -4.52 -6.60 -9.99
N LEU A 167 -5.42 -5.93 -9.27
CA LEU A 167 -6.69 -5.44 -9.83
C LEU A 167 -6.50 -4.25 -10.78
N VAL A 168 -5.44 -3.45 -10.59
CA VAL A 168 -5.21 -2.20 -11.33
C VAL A 168 -4.05 -2.25 -12.32
N GLY A 169 -3.47 -3.44 -12.55
CA GLY A 169 -2.41 -3.64 -13.55
C GLY A 169 -1.07 -4.13 -13.00
N GLY A 170 -0.97 -4.34 -11.69
CA GLY A 170 0.18 -4.95 -11.02
C GLY A 170 1.06 -3.95 -10.28
N LEU A 171 2.15 -4.48 -9.72
CA LEU A 171 3.03 -3.76 -8.79
C LEU A 171 3.80 -2.59 -9.41
N GLY A 172 3.90 -2.55 -10.75
CA GLY A 172 4.57 -1.47 -11.50
C GLY A 172 3.81 -0.13 -11.45
N LEU A 173 2.54 -0.14 -11.02
CA LEU A 173 1.67 1.02 -10.97
C LEU A 173 1.33 1.47 -9.54
N THR A 174 1.60 0.65 -8.53
CA THR A 174 1.17 0.92 -7.16
C THR A 174 2.27 1.61 -6.34
N PRO A 175 2.03 2.85 -5.88
CA PRO A 175 2.94 3.55 -5.00
C PRO A 175 2.79 3.11 -3.54
N SER A 176 3.77 3.47 -2.69
CA SER A 176 3.62 3.32 -1.25
C SER A 176 4.31 4.41 -0.44
N GLY A 177 3.71 4.73 0.71
CA GLY A 177 4.29 5.63 1.71
C GLY A 177 4.30 4.98 3.09
N ASN A 178 5.47 4.93 3.72
CA ASN A 178 5.64 4.50 5.10
C ASN A 178 5.69 5.75 5.99
N ILE A 179 4.67 5.96 6.80
CA ILE A 179 4.49 7.17 7.60
C ILE A 179 4.76 6.84 9.06
N GLY A 180 5.62 7.64 9.69
CA GLY A 180 5.88 7.64 11.13
C GLY A 180 5.54 8.97 11.77
N LEU A 181 5.79 9.08 13.07
CA LEU A 181 5.54 10.31 13.83
C LEU A 181 6.50 11.44 13.46
N ASN A 182 7.76 11.09 13.19
CA ASN A 182 8.86 12.05 13.01
C ASN A 182 9.45 12.04 11.58
N GLY A 183 8.79 11.36 10.65
CA GLY A 183 9.28 11.24 9.28
C GLY A 183 8.45 10.30 8.42
N ALA A 184 8.80 10.23 7.15
CA ALA A 184 8.16 9.36 6.16
C ALA A 184 9.18 8.84 5.15
N LEU A 185 8.92 7.66 4.60
CA LEU A 185 9.69 7.03 3.53
C LEU A 185 8.73 6.62 2.41
N PHE A 186 8.96 7.13 1.20
CA PHE A 186 8.15 6.82 0.02
C PHE A 186 8.93 5.89 -0.91
N GLU A 187 8.32 4.77 -1.28
CA GLU A 187 8.97 3.71 -2.05
C GLU A 187 7.96 3.01 -2.99
N SER A 188 8.45 2.48 -4.10
CA SER A 188 7.66 1.58 -4.94
C SER A 188 7.40 0.26 -4.21
N VAL A 189 6.23 -0.35 -4.46
CA VAL A 189 5.91 -1.67 -3.87
C VAL A 189 6.73 -2.80 -4.50
N HIS A 190 7.06 -2.70 -5.79
CA HIS A 190 7.77 -3.74 -6.51
C HIS A 190 9.22 -3.93 -6.04
N GLY A 191 9.76 -5.13 -6.30
CA GLY A 191 11.15 -5.49 -6.00
C GLY A 191 12.16 -4.93 -7.01
N THR A 192 13.37 -5.49 -6.99
CA THR A 192 14.53 -4.97 -7.75
C THR A 192 14.54 -5.32 -9.25
N ALA A 193 13.64 -6.21 -9.71
CA ALA A 193 13.52 -6.64 -11.12
C ALA A 193 14.88 -6.85 -11.84
N PRO A 194 15.74 -7.77 -11.35
CA PRO A 194 17.12 -7.91 -11.81
C PRO A 194 17.25 -8.35 -13.27
N ASP A 195 16.23 -9.03 -13.79
CA ASP A 195 16.10 -9.52 -15.16
C ASP A 195 16.01 -8.41 -16.22
N ILE A 196 15.57 -7.20 -15.84
CA ILE A 196 15.45 -6.03 -16.73
C ILE A 196 16.38 -4.86 -16.34
N ALA A 197 17.19 -5.03 -15.29
CA ALA A 197 18.09 -3.99 -14.81
C ALA A 197 19.08 -3.54 -15.91
N GLY A 198 19.21 -2.23 -16.11
CA GLY A 198 20.09 -1.63 -17.12
C GLY A 198 19.60 -1.73 -18.57
N GLN A 199 18.39 -2.28 -18.82
CA GLN A 199 17.87 -2.47 -20.18
C GLN A 199 16.91 -1.36 -20.66
N ASP A 200 16.70 -0.31 -19.85
CA ASP A 200 15.77 0.80 -20.17
C ASP A 200 14.32 0.33 -20.41
N LYS A 201 13.90 -0.75 -19.73
CA LYS A 201 12.56 -1.37 -19.87
C LYS A 201 11.63 -1.16 -18.67
N ALA A 202 12.17 -0.72 -17.53
CA ALA A 202 11.40 -0.59 -16.30
C ALA A 202 10.30 0.46 -16.43
N ASN A 203 9.13 0.20 -15.83
CA ASN A 203 8.09 1.19 -15.69
C ASN A 203 8.39 2.10 -14.48
N PRO A 204 8.59 3.41 -14.66
CA PRO A 204 8.90 4.31 -13.54
C PRO A 204 7.66 4.73 -12.73
N THR A 205 6.44 4.34 -13.15
CA THR A 205 5.18 4.86 -12.61
C THR A 205 5.04 4.66 -11.10
N ALA A 206 5.24 3.46 -10.56
CA ALA A 206 5.12 3.22 -9.11
C ALA A 206 6.02 4.13 -8.26
N LEU A 207 7.28 4.31 -8.66
CA LEU A 207 8.20 5.19 -7.94
C LEU A 207 7.85 6.66 -8.12
N LEU A 208 7.46 7.06 -9.34
CA LEU A 208 7.00 8.43 -9.63
C LEU A 208 5.78 8.80 -8.79
N LEU A 209 4.78 7.93 -8.70
CA LEU A 209 3.59 8.15 -7.88
C LEU A 209 3.92 8.13 -6.38
N SER A 210 4.94 7.38 -5.95
CA SER A 210 5.45 7.45 -4.57
C SER A 210 6.12 8.81 -4.30
N ALA A 211 6.83 9.38 -5.28
CA ALA A 211 7.35 10.74 -5.18
C ALA A 211 6.22 11.80 -5.19
N VAL A 212 5.13 11.57 -5.92
CA VAL A 212 3.92 12.41 -5.82
C VAL A 212 3.35 12.37 -4.39
N MET A 213 3.24 11.19 -3.77
CA MET A 213 2.82 11.07 -2.37
C MET A 213 3.76 11.84 -1.43
N MET A 214 5.07 11.79 -1.68
CA MET A 214 6.07 12.56 -0.92
C MET A 214 5.86 14.07 -1.05
N LEU A 215 5.63 14.57 -2.27
CA LEU A 215 5.36 15.99 -2.50
C LEU A 215 4.09 16.44 -1.76
N ARG A 216 3.03 15.62 -1.75
CA ARG A 216 1.82 15.90 -0.97
C ARG A 216 2.11 15.96 0.53
N TYR A 217 2.92 15.02 1.05
CA TYR A 217 3.35 15.02 2.45
C TYR A 217 4.16 16.28 2.82
N MET A 218 4.96 16.79 1.89
CA MET A 218 5.73 18.05 2.05
C MET A 218 4.89 19.31 1.80
N GLN A 219 3.57 19.19 1.59
CA GLN A 219 2.66 20.29 1.25
C GLN A 219 2.98 21.00 -0.08
N LEU A 220 3.67 20.32 -0.99
CA LEU A 220 3.97 20.77 -2.36
C LEU A 220 2.89 20.31 -3.34
N THR A 221 1.61 20.47 -2.97
CA THR A 221 0.45 19.91 -3.66
C THR A 221 0.38 20.30 -5.14
N ASN A 222 0.67 21.55 -5.49
CA ASN A 222 0.66 22.00 -6.88
C ASN A 222 1.65 21.23 -7.77
N HIS A 223 2.83 20.89 -7.24
CA HIS A 223 3.82 20.11 -7.98
C HIS A 223 3.38 18.65 -8.10
N ALA A 224 2.82 18.09 -7.02
CA ALA A 224 2.27 16.75 -7.02
C ALA A 224 1.16 16.59 -8.07
N ASP A 225 0.20 17.53 -8.10
CA ASP A 225 -0.93 17.53 -9.05
C ASP A 225 -0.46 17.62 -10.51
N LYS A 226 0.54 18.47 -10.79
CA LYS A 226 1.10 18.61 -12.14
C LYS A 226 1.76 17.31 -12.61
N ILE A 227 2.58 16.69 -11.77
CA ILE A 227 3.31 15.45 -12.11
C ILE A 227 2.34 14.28 -12.25
N GLU A 228 1.40 14.13 -11.32
CA GLU A 228 0.38 13.07 -11.35
C GLU A 228 -0.48 13.16 -12.61
N ARG A 229 -0.97 14.36 -12.94
CA ARG A 229 -1.75 14.59 -14.16
C ARG A 229 -0.95 14.25 -15.41
N ALA A 230 0.28 14.72 -15.53
CA ALA A 230 1.13 14.40 -16.68
C ALA A 230 1.38 12.89 -16.82
N CYS A 231 1.59 12.18 -15.72
CA CYS A 231 1.72 10.72 -15.73
C CYS A 231 0.44 10.03 -16.21
N PHE A 232 -0.72 10.40 -15.66
CA PHE A 232 -2.00 9.82 -16.05
C PHE A 232 -2.39 10.15 -17.49
N ASP A 233 -2.13 11.37 -17.96
CA ASP A 233 -2.38 11.76 -19.36
C ASP A 233 -1.50 10.94 -20.34
N THR A 234 -0.22 10.70 -20.00
CA THR A 234 0.67 9.84 -20.80
C THR A 234 0.14 8.40 -20.89
N ILE A 235 -0.33 7.84 -19.77
CA ILE A 235 -0.90 6.49 -19.72
C ILE A 235 -2.21 6.45 -20.54
N LYS A 236 -3.07 7.46 -20.35
CA LYS A 236 -4.36 7.59 -21.03
C LYS A 236 -4.24 7.67 -22.55
N GLU A 237 -3.25 8.40 -23.05
CA GLU A 237 -3.00 8.53 -24.50
C GLU A 237 -2.50 7.23 -25.15
N ALA A 238 -1.97 6.29 -24.34
CA ALA A 238 -1.48 4.98 -24.77
C ALA A 238 -0.43 4.97 -25.90
N LYS A 239 0.24 6.10 -26.17
CA LYS A 239 1.27 6.22 -27.22
C LYS A 239 2.64 5.75 -26.74
N TYR A 240 3.03 6.17 -25.53
CA TYR A 240 4.30 5.83 -24.91
C TYR A 240 3.99 5.01 -23.67
N LEU A 241 3.77 3.71 -23.85
CA LEU A 241 3.57 2.75 -22.75
C LEU A 241 4.78 1.81 -22.65
N THR A 242 5.19 1.50 -21.44
CA THR A 242 6.22 0.48 -21.17
C THR A 242 5.68 -0.92 -21.39
N GLY A 243 6.57 -1.92 -21.47
CA GLY A 243 6.23 -3.29 -21.87
C GLY A 243 5.25 -4.00 -20.92
N ASP A 244 5.33 -3.73 -19.62
CA ASP A 244 4.39 -4.23 -18.60
C ASP A 244 2.96 -3.69 -18.79
N LEU A 245 2.83 -2.51 -19.39
CA LEU A 245 1.54 -1.93 -19.79
C LEU A 245 1.12 -2.33 -21.22
N GLY A 246 1.80 -3.31 -21.83
CA GLY A 246 1.51 -3.79 -23.19
C GLY A 246 2.06 -2.89 -24.30
N GLY A 247 2.87 -1.88 -23.97
CA GLY A 247 3.50 -1.00 -24.94
C GLY A 247 4.87 -1.46 -25.41
N LYS A 248 5.57 -0.57 -26.12
CA LYS A 248 6.92 -0.80 -26.68
C LYS A 248 7.91 0.30 -26.31
N ALA A 249 7.47 1.31 -25.56
CA ALA A 249 8.31 2.43 -25.18
C ALA A 249 9.34 2.01 -24.14
N LYS A 250 10.49 2.64 -24.20
CA LYS A 250 11.53 2.56 -23.17
C LYS A 250 11.16 3.40 -21.94
N CYS A 251 11.82 3.13 -20.82
CA CYS A 251 11.68 3.94 -19.60
C CYS A 251 12.03 5.41 -19.88
N SER A 252 13.12 5.64 -20.63
CA SER A 252 13.53 6.99 -21.06
C SER A 252 12.48 7.70 -21.92
N GLU A 253 11.85 7.01 -22.88
CA GLU A 253 10.81 7.57 -23.75
C GLU A 253 9.55 7.92 -22.96
N PHE A 254 9.12 7.01 -22.07
CA PHE A 254 8.00 7.24 -21.15
C PHE A 254 8.24 8.47 -20.27
N THR A 255 9.45 8.58 -19.70
CA THR A 255 9.85 9.69 -18.83
C THR A 255 9.87 11.02 -19.59
N ASN A 256 10.43 11.03 -20.81
CA ASN A 256 10.49 12.24 -21.62
C ASN A 256 9.10 12.78 -21.99
N GLU A 257 8.14 11.88 -22.27
CA GLU A 257 6.77 12.30 -22.55
C GLU A 257 6.09 12.90 -21.32
N ILE A 258 6.30 12.35 -20.11
CA ILE A 258 5.78 12.97 -18.89
C ILE A 258 6.39 14.36 -18.69
N CYS A 259 7.71 14.51 -18.87
CA CYS A 259 8.38 15.80 -18.75
C CYS A 259 7.86 16.83 -19.77
N SER A 260 7.59 16.42 -21.01
CA SER A 260 7.07 17.32 -22.06
C SER A 260 5.69 17.87 -21.70
N LYS A 261 4.82 17.04 -21.11
CA LYS A 261 3.49 17.45 -20.65
C LYS A 261 3.56 18.42 -19.47
N ILE A 262 4.50 18.24 -18.53
CA ILE A 262 4.69 19.16 -17.40
C ILE A 262 5.08 20.56 -17.88
N VAL A 263 5.99 20.66 -18.87
CA VAL A 263 6.44 21.96 -19.42
C VAL A 263 5.33 22.67 -20.19
N SER A 264 4.40 21.90 -20.76
CA SER A 264 3.29 22.42 -21.57
C SER A 264 2.08 22.86 -20.72
N SER A 265 2.12 22.69 -19.39
CA SER A 265 0.99 22.89 -18.44
C SER A 265 1.21 24.01 -17.41
#